data_AF-A0A829R6Y9-F1
#
_entry.id   AF-A0A829R6Y9-F1
#
_cell.length_a   1.000
_cell.length_b   1.000
_cell.length_c   1.000
_cell.angle_alpha   90.00
_cell.angle_beta   90.00
_cell.angle_gamma   90.00
#
_symmetry.space_group_name_H-M   'P 1'
#
loop_
_entity.id
_entity.type
_entity.pdbx_description
1 polymer ?
#
loop_
_entity_poly.entity_id
_entity_poly.type
_entity_poly.pdbx_seq_one_letter_code
_entity_poly.pdbx_strand_id
1 'polypeptide(L)' 'MNKPLKSCFLTKGGQSGSAILNVQNEVIGVHTTAAGSYNFGTKLNDIFYAFIKEHMDE' A
#
# COMPACT_ATOMS: atom_id res chain seq x y z
N MET A 1 -3.68 -11.05 -11.17
CA MET A 1 -4.38 -10.36 -10.06
C MET A 1 -3.39 -10.10 -8.93
N ASN A 2 -3.17 -8.83 -8.55
CA ASN A 2 -2.35 -8.47 -7.40
C ASN A 2 -3.11 -8.80 -6.10
N LYS A 3 -2.53 -9.63 -5.23
CA LYS A 3 -3.12 -9.93 -3.92
C LYS A 3 -2.86 -8.77 -2.95
N PRO A 4 -3.85 -8.36 -2.14
CA PRO A 4 -3.68 -7.27 -1.17
C PRO A 4 -2.74 -7.67 -0.03
N LEU A 5 -2.03 -6.69 0.52
CA LEU A 5 -1.25 -6.85 1.76
C LEU A 5 -2.21 -6.89 2.95
N LYS A 6 -2.01 -7.85 3.87
CA LYS A 6 -2.88 -8.11 5.02
C LYS A 6 -2.10 -8.01 6.33
N SER A 7 -2.56 -7.18 7.27
CA SER A 7 -2.01 -7.05 8.62
C SER A 7 -3.11 -7.13 9.67
N CYS A 8 -2.80 -7.64 10.88
CA CYS A 8 -3.74 -7.93 11.97
C CYS A 8 -3.87 -6.78 12.99
N PHE A 9 -3.24 -5.62 12.75
CA PHE A 9 -3.28 -4.47 13.65
C PHE A 9 -4.26 -3.41 13.16
N LEU A 10 -5.46 -3.32 13.74
CA LEU A 10 -6.49 -2.35 13.34
C LEU A 10 -5.96 -0.91 13.18
N THR A 11 -5.94 -0.39 11.95
CA THR A 11 -5.69 1.04 11.69
C THR A 11 -6.93 1.87 12.01
N LYS A 12 -6.72 3.15 12.39
CA LYS A 12 -7.79 4.11 12.65
C LYS A 12 -8.17 4.84 11.35
N GLY A 13 -9.36 5.45 11.35
CA GLY A 13 -9.77 6.37 10.28
C GLY A 13 -8.73 7.47 10.06
N GLY A 14 -8.47 7.81 8.79
CA GLY A 14 -7.48 8.83 8.39
C GLY A 14 -6.06 8.29 8.11
N GLN A 15 -5.85 6.98 8.16
CA GLN A 15 -4.55 6.37 7.84
C GLN A 15 -4.40 5.96 6.36
N SER A 16 -5.48 5.98 5.57
CA SER A 16 -5.44 5.67 4.13
C SER A 16 -4.44 6.58 3.41
N GLY A 17 -3.67 6.02 2.47
CA GLY A 17 -2.59 6.72 1.76
C GLY A 17 -1.22 6.61 2.43
N SER A 18 -1.13 6.11 3.66
CA SER A 18 0.17 5.86 4.32
C SER A 18 0.97 4.73 3.67
N ALA A 19 2.30 4.85 3.71
CA ALA A 19 3.21 3.84 3.22
C ALA A 19 3.16 2.57 4.07
N ILE A 20 3.13 1.41 3.41
CA ILE A 20 3.33 0.11 4.03
C ILE A 20 4.79 -0.29 3.83
N LEU A 21 5.48 -0.53 4.94
CA LEU A 21 6.91 -0.85 4.95
C LEU A 21 7.14 -2.35 5.17
N ASN A 22 8.22 -2.90 4.60
CA ASN A 22 8.74 -4.20 4.98
C ASN A 22 9.70 -4.09 6.19
N VAL A 23 10.30 -5.21 6.60
CA VAL A 23 11.22 -5.25 7.76
C VAL A 23 12.55 -4.51 7.52
N GLN A 24 12.86 -4.17 6.26
CA GLN A 24 14.00 -3.36 5.85
C GLN A 24 13.65 -1.86 5.70
N ASN A 25 12.44 -1.44 6.09
CA ASN A 25 11.90 -0.08 5.90
C ASN A 25 11.73 0.34 4.43
N GLU A 26 11.59 -0.62 3.51
CA GLU A 26 11.29 -0.33 2.10
C GLU A 26 9.78 -0.21 1.88
N VAL A 27 9.36 0.75 1.05
CA VAL A 27 7.95 0.94 0.69
C VAL A 27 7.49 -0.17 -0.24
N ILE A 28 6.57 -1.01 0.22
CA ILE A 28 6.04 -2.16 -0.53
C ILE A 28 4.57 -2.00 -0.92
N GLY A 29 3.91 -0.96 -0.46
CA GLY A 29 2.49 -0.75 -0.69
C GLY A 29 1.97 0.55 -0.10
N VAL A 30 0.69 0.79 -0.32
CA VAL A 30 -0.06 1.92 0.24
C VAL A 30 -1.28 1.38 0.96
N HIS A 31 -1.51 1.84 2.20
CA HIS A 31 -2.70 1.47 2.96
C HIS A 31 -3.95 2.07 2.33
N THR A 32 -5.00 1.26 2.14
CA THR A 32 -6.25 1.72 1.49
C THR A 32 -7.41 1.75 2.46
N THR A 33 -7.71 0.61 3.10
CA THR A 33 -8.88 0.46 3.98
C THR A 33 -8.62 -0.55 5.08
N ALA A 34 -9.47 -0.55 6.10
CA ALA A 34 -9.51 -1.56 7.15
C ALA A 34 -10.94 -2.11 7.30
N ALA A 35 -11.06 -3.40 7.58
CA ALA A 35 -12.33 -4.05 7.85
C ALA A 35 -12.15 -5.15 8.91
N GLY A 36 -12.93 -5.07 10.00
CA GLY A 36 -12.78 -5.97 11.15
C GLY A 36 -11.35 -5.88 11.71
N SER A 37 -10.72 -7.01 12.01
CA SER A 37 -9.35 -7.06 12.54
C SER A 37 -8.24 -6.98 11.47
N TYR A 38 -8.56 -6.55 10.25
CA TYR A 38 -7.61 -6.57 9.13
C TYR A 38 -7.47 -5.22 8.45
N ASN A 39 -6.22 -4.91 8.09
CA ASN A 39 -5.90 -3.83 7.16
C ASN A 39 -5.64 -4.39 5.78
N PHE A 40 -5.98 -3.58 4.79
CA PHE A 40 -5.73 -3.84 3.39
C PHE A 40 -4.88 -2.72 2.80
N GLY A 41 -4.09 -3.07 1.80
CA GLY A 41 -3.31 -2.14 1.03
C GLY A 41 -3.06 -2.63 -0.38
N THR A 42 -2.80 -1.67 -1.27
CA THR A 42 -2.39 -1.94 -2.64
C THR A 42 -0.89 -2.16 -2.64
N LYS A 43 -0.47 -3.35 -3.07
CA LYS A 43 0.95 -3.68 -3.24
C LYS A 43 1.53 -2.89 -4.42
N LEU A 44 2.66 -2.23 -4.22
CA LEU A 44 3.42 -1.61 -5.29
C LEU A 44 4.28 -2.68 -5.99
N ASN A 45 4.38 -2.56 -7.31
CA ASN A 45 5.18 -3.44 -8.15
C ASN A 45 5.76 -2.64 -9.33
N ASP A 46 6.58 -3.30 -10.15
CA ASP A 46 7.29 -2.66 -11.25
C ASP A 46 6.34 -2.01 -12.28
N ILE A 47 5.12 -2.54 -12.45
CA ILE A 47 4.10 -1.97 -13.35
C ILE A 47 3.62 -0.62 -12.82
N PHE A 48 3.28 -0.55 -11.52
CA PHE A 48 2.88 0.72 -10.90
C PHE A 48 4.02 1.74 -10.93
N TYR A 49 5.26 1.30 -10.69
CA TYR A 49 6.41 2.18 -10.73
C TYR A 49 6.67 2.73 -12.14
N ALA A 50 6.60 1.88 -13.17
CA ALA A 50 6.73 2.31 -14.56
C ALA A 50 5.65 3.32 -14.94
N PHE A 51 4.39 3.05 -14.58
CA PHE A 51 3.28 3.96 -14.83
C PHE A 51 3.50 5.34 -14.18
N ILE A 52 3.85 5.39 -12.90
CA ILE A 52 4.10 6.66 -12.21
C ILE A 52 5.26 7.41 -12.86
N LYS A 53 6.37 6.72 -13.17
CA LYS A 53 7.55 7.33 -13.78
C LYS A 53 7.25 7.93 -15.16
N GLU A 54 6.39 7.28 -15.95
CA GLU A 54 5.96 7.79 -17.26
C GLU A 54 5.15 9.08 -17.16
N HIS A 55 4.39 9.29 -16.07
CA HIS A 55 3.45 10.40 -15.91
C HIS A 55 3.84 11.40 -14.81
N MET A 56 5.06 11.34 -14.27
CA MET A 56 5.46 12.16 -13.11
C MET A 56 5.74 13.63 -13.47
N ASP A 57 6.04 13.90 -14.75
CA ASP A 57 6.41 15.22 -15.28
C ASP A 57 5.29 15.85 -16.15
N GLU A 58 4.07 15.31 -16.10
CA GLU A 58 2.86 15.93 -16.72
C GLU A 58 2.30 17.06 -15.85
#